data_AF-A0A2T5H6I5-F1
#
_entry.id   AF-A0A2T5H6I5-F1
#
_cell.length_a   1.000
_cell.length_b   1.000
_cell.length_c   1.000
_cell.angle_alpha   90.00
_cell.angle_beta   90.00
_cell.angle_gamma   90.00
#
_symmetry.space_group_name_H-M   'P 1'
#
loop_
_entity.id
_entity.type
_entity.pdbx_description
1 polymer ?
#
loop_
_entity_poly.entity_id
_entity_poly.type
_entity_poly.pdbx_seq_one_letter_code
_entity_poly.pdbx_strand_id
1 'polypeptide(L)'
;MKKELSNIRRGDVDIEPTNLDLMENPLDFIKEDHMHMRSICESINHLAHAEVPDRAQVSRIISFLDHEIGLLIHDEDDDLRELLLKRCLPEDDVASTLDQLKDEHVLLSGMLPLLKSHLANIRDGERAATEPEADDLREFADRLRRHLLVENAIILPFARVRLTSDDIVQLRNAMIRRRIEDMQA
;
A
#
# COMPACT_ATOMS: atom_id res chain seq x y z
N MET A 1 12.40 26.01 12.16
CA MET A 1 12.52 24.94 11.15
C MET A 1 12.04 23.65 11.78
N LYS A 2 10.80 23.23 11.49
CA LYS A 2 10.37 21.86 11.81
C LYS A 2 11.31 20.94 11.02
N LYS A 3 11.99 20.01 11.69
CA LYS A 3 12.67 18.91 11.00
C LYS A 3 11.56 18.09 10.37
N GLU A 4 11.41 18.17 9.05
CA GLU A 4 10.64 17.17 8.31
C GLU A 4 11.21 15.80 8.66
N LEU A 5 10.36 14.88 9.09
CA LEU A 5 10.74 13.49 9.31
C LEU A 5 10.97 12.87 7.93
N SER A 6 12.22 12.98 7.48
CA SER A 6 12.64 12.51 6.15
C SER A 6 12.57 10.98 6.08
N ASN A 7 11.73 10.52 5.16
CA ASN A 7 11.41 9.12 4.91
C ASN A 7 12.42 8.52 3.90
N ILE A 8 13.73 8.60 4.20
CA ILE A 8 14.85 8.38 3.26
C ILE A 8 14.81 6.97 2.61
N ARG A 9 14.10 6.00 3.22
CA ARG A 9 13.93 4.64 2.69
C ARG A 9 12.69 4.45 1.80
N ARG A 10 11.78 5.43 1.70
CA ARG A 10 10.47 5.28 1.05
C ARG A 10 10.29 6.07 -0.26
N GLY A 11 11.33 6.65 -0.88
CA GLY A 11 11.16 7.08 -2.28
C GLY A 11 12.31 7.85 -2.91
N ASP A 12 12.22 7.95 -4.24
CA ASP A 12 13.13 8.63 -5.16
C ASP A 12 12.37 9.77 -5.90
N VAL A 13 13.11 10.75 -6.41
CA VAL A 13 12.80 12.21 -6.49
C VAL A 13 11.50 12.70 -7.18
N ASP A 14 10.67 11.85 -7.79
CA ASP A 14 9.50 12.30 -8.58
C ASP A 14 8.12 11.80 -8.09
N ILE A 15 8.08 10.84 -7.15
CA ILE A 15 6.87 10.47 -6.40
C ILE A 15 7.31 10.22 -4.96
N GLU A 16 7.17 11.25 -4.12
CA GLU A 16 7.58 11.15 -2.72
C GLU A 16 6.70 10.14 -1.96
N PRO A 17 7.25 9.41 -0.97
CA PRO A 17 6.44 8.62 -0.06
C PRO A 17 5.45 9.50 0.67
N THR A 18 4.38 8.88 1.15
CA THR A 18 3.40 9.57 1.96
C THR A 18 4.05 10.31 3.13
N ASN A 19 3.69 11.58 3.23
CA ASN A 19 4.24 12.48 4.23
C ASN A 19 3.89 11.99 5.64
N LEU A 20 4.93 11.71 6.44
CA LEU A 20 4.78 11.26 7.83
C LEU A 20 4.08 12.29 8.72
N ASP A 21 4.07 13.58 8.37
CA ASP A 21 3.31 14.58 9.10
C ASP A 21 1.80 14.29 9.08
N LEU A 22 1.29 13.58 8.07
CA LEU A 22 -0.11 13.12 8.04
C LEU A 22 -0.44 12.12 9.13
N MET A 23 0.56 11.51 9.80
CA MET A 23 0.32 10.64 10.95
C MET A 23 -0.41 11.35 12.09
N GLU A 24 -0.49 12.69 12.12
CA GLU A 24 -1.39 13.38 13.05
C GLU A 24 -2.81 12.80 12.99
N ASN A 25 -3.30 12.49 11.77
CA ASN A 25 -4.51 11.73 11.53
C ASN A 25 -4.18 10.45 10.71
N PRO A 26 -4.07 9.27 11.36
CA PRO A 26 -3.69 8.04 10.68
C PRO A 26 -4.64 7.62 9.54
N LEU A 27 -5.92 8.00 9.59
CA LEU A 27 -6.86 7.70 8.51
C LEU A 27 -6.64 8.59 7.27
N ASP A 28 -6.07 9.78 7.43
CA ASP A 28 -5.65 10.63 6.31
C ASP A 28 -4.31 10.13 5.75
N PHE A 29 -3.41 9.67 6.62
CA PHE A 29 -2.16 9.01 6.19
C PHE A 29 -2.45 7.77 5.33
N ILE A 30 -3.29 6.83 5.80
CA ILE A 30 -3.68 5.62 5.05
C ILE A 30 -4.28 5.98 3.70
N LYS A 31 -5.21 6.96 3.68
CA LYS A 31 -5.83 7.43 2.45
C LYS A 31 -4.79 7.97 1.45
N GLU A 32 -3.79 8.69 1.92
CA GLU A 32 -2.73 9.21 1.05
C GLU A 32 -1.80 8.09 0.55
N ASP A 33 -1.46 7.12 1.41
CA ASP A 33 -0.76 5.88 1.00
C ASP A 33 -1.55 5.18 -0.13
N HIS A 34 -2.89 5.13 -0.07
CA HIS A 34 -3.70 4.57 -1.15
C HIS A 34 -3.59 5.35 -2.47
N MET A 35 -3.46 6.68 -2.41
CA MET A 35 -3.30 7.51 -3.60
C MET A 35 -1.91 7.29 -4.21
N HIS A 36 -0.87 7.19 -3.38
CA HIS A 36 0.47 6.81 -3.80
C HIS A 36 0.45 5.43 -4.50
N MET A 37 -0.17 4.42 -3.88
CA MET A 37 -0.29 3.08 -4.45
C MET A 37 -1.05 3.04 -5.78
N ARG A 38 -2.07 3.88 -5.95
CA ARG A 38 -2.74 4.02 -7.25
C ARG A 38 -1.79 4.51 -8.34
N SER A 39 -0.92 5.46 -8.03
CA SER A 39 0.12 5.93 -8.96
C SER A 39 1.16 4.84 -9.26
N ILE A 40 1.50 3.99 -8.28
CA ILE A 40 2.33 2.81 -8.52
C ILE A 40 1.62 1.81 -9.44
N CYS A 41 0.31 1.55 -9.27
CA CYS A 41 -0.45 0.71 -10.20
C CYS A 41 -0.42 1.24 -11.63
N GLU A 42 -0.50 2.57 -11.81
CA GLU A 42 -0.36 3.20 -13.13
C GLU A 42 1.05 2.99 -13.70
N SER A 43 2.09 3.09 -12.87
CA SER A 43 3.47 2.82 -13.27
C SER A 43 3.70 1.36 -13.66
N ILE A 44 3.13 0.42 -12.93
CA ILE A 44 3.16 -1.02 -13.26
C ILE A 44 2.48 -1.28 -14.60
N ASN A 45 1.29 -0.68 -14.81
CA ASN A 45 0.59 -0.80 -16.09
C ASN A 45 1.37 -0.17 -17.25
N HIS A 46 2.02 0.97 -17.03
CA HIS A 46 2.86 1.60 -18.05
C HIS A 46 4.02 0.68 -18.43
N LEU A 47 4.72 0.13 -17.43
CA LEU A 47 5.82 -0.80 -17.62
C LEU A 47 5.40 -2.05 -18.41
N ALA A 48 4.22 -2.59 -18.13
CA ALA A 48 3.69 -3.77 -18.82
C ALA A 48 3.46 -3.54 -20.33
N HIS A 49 3.41 -2.29 -20.81
CA HIS A 49 3.24 -1.95 -22.22
C HIS A 49 4.50 -1.31 -22.83
N ALA A 50 5.56 -1.10 -22.06
CA ALA A 50 6.74 -0.37 -22.50
C ALA A 50 7.66 -1.25 -23.36
N GLU A 51 7.96 -0.80 -24.58
CA GLU A 51 8.98 -1.44 -25.43
C GLU A 51 10.40 -1.20 -24.90
N VAL A 52 10.62 -0.05 -24.25
CA VAL A 52 11.87 0.33 -23.60
C VAL A 52 11.56 0.72 -22.15
N PRO A 53 11.84 -0.14 -21.17
CA PRO A 53 11.58 0.17 -19.76
C PRO A 53 12.43 1.31 -19.23
N ASP A 54 11.82 2.22 -18.46
CA ASP A 54 12.57 3.17 -17.64
C ASP A 54 13.13 2.46 -16.41
N ARG A 55 14.47 2.35 -16.32
CA ARG A 55 15.16 1.74 -15.18
C ARG A 55 14.83 2.40 -13.85
N ALA A 56 14.59 3.71 -13.84
CA ALA A 56 14.22 4.42 -12.63
C ALA A 56 12.80 4.01 -12.20
N GLN A 57 11.84 3.95 -13.13
CA GLN A 57 10.50 3.45 -12.88
C GLN A 57 10.50 2.02 -12.33
N VAL A 58 11.24 1.09 -12.95
CA VAL A 58 11.31 -0.30 -12.46
C VAL A 58 11.88 -0.36 -11.04
N SER A 59 12.93 0.43 -10.76
CA SER A 59 13.54 0.47 -9.43
C SER A 59 12.60 1.03 -8.37
N ARG A 60 11.79 2.05 -8.71
CA ARG A 60 10.75 2.59 -7.83
C ARG A 60 9.68 1.56 -7.50
N ILE A 61 9.19 0.83 -8.51
CA ILE A 61 8.20 -0.23 -8.29
C ILE A 61 8.76 -1.30 -7.34
N ILE A 62 10.01 -1.74 -7.56
CA ILE A 62 10.66 -2.71 -6.67
C ILE A 62 10.73 -2.17 -5.23
N SER A 63 11.18 -0.94 -5.05
CA SER A 63 11.27 -0.31 -3.72
C SER A 63 9.93 -0.29 -2.99
N PHE A 64 8.85 0.09 -3.69
CA PHE A 64 7.50 0.06 -3.15
C PHE A 64 7.08 -1.35 -2.70
N LEU A 65 7.32 -2.37 -3.54
CA LEU A 65 6.94 -3.76 -3.24
C LEU A 65 7.75 -4.36 -2.09
N ASP A 66 8.98 -3.89 -1.86
CA ASP A 66 9.84 -4.38 -0.79
C ASP A 66 9.61 -3.68 0.55
N HIS A 67 9.24 -2.40 0.54
CA HIS A 67 9.30 -1.58 1.75
C HIS A 67 7.97 -0.93 2.16
N GLU A 68 7.02 -0.75 1.25
CA GLU A 68 5.84 0.07 1.54
C GLU A 68 4.57 -0.75 1.67
N ILE A 69 4.30 -1.65 0.71
CA ILE A 69 3.04 -2.40 0.70
C ILE A 69 2.86 -3.27 1.96
N GLY A 70 3.95 -3.86 2.46
CA GLY A 70 3.89 -4.69 3.66
C GLY A 70 3.55 -3.89 4.92
N LEU A 71 4.08 -2.67 5.06
CA LEU A 71 3.79 -1.80 6.20
C LEU A 71 2.31 -1.41 6.24
N LEU A 72 1.75 -1.06 5.08
CA LEU A 72 0.34 -0.68 4.99
C LEU A 72 -0.58 -1.87 5.31
N ILE A 73 -0.32 -3.04 4.73
CA ILE A 73 -1.10 -4.26 5.01
C ILE A 73 -1.13 -4.53 6.52
N HIS A 74 -0.01 -4.36 7.22
CA HIS A 74 0.02 -4.50 8.67
C HIS A 74 -0.73 -3.38 9.41
N ASP A 75 -0.65 -2.13 8.95
CA ASP A 75 -1.44 -1.02 9.50
C ASP A 75 -2.97 -1.31 9.38
N GLU A 76 -3.38 -1.98 8.31
CA GLU A 76 -4.77 -2.33 8.03
C GLU A 76 -5.23 -3.59 8.76
N ASP A 77 -4.54 -4.71 8.56
CA ASP A 77 -4.98 -6.03 9.03
C ASP A 77 -4.81 -6.23 10.54
N ASP A 78 -3.73 -5.69 11.13
CA ASP A 78 -3.42 -5.93 12.55
C ASP A 78 -4.06 -4.87 13.46
N ASP A 79 -4.24 -3.64 12.96
CA ASP A 79 -4.68 -2.50 13.78
C ASP A 79 -6.05 -1.97 13.35
N LEU A 80 -6.19 -1.41 12.14
CA LEU A 80 -7.42 -0.75 11.70
C LEU A 80 -8.62 -1.72 11.71
N ARG A 81 -8.41 -2.94 11.19
CA ARG A 81 -9.41 -4.00 11.16
C ARG A 81 -9.93 -4.33 12.55
N GLU A 82 -9.05 -4.56 13.51
CA GLU A 82 -9.43 -4.92 14.88
C GLU A 82 -10.22 -3.80 15.57
N LEU A 83 -9.83 -2.54 15.33
CA LEU A 83 -10.58 -1.39 15.81
C LEU A 83 -11.97 -1.31 15.18
N LEU A 84 -12.11 -1.58 13.88
CA LEU A 84 -13.41 -1.60 13.20
C LEU A 84 -14.30 -2.74 13.69
N LEU A 85 -13.78 -3.95 13.86
CA LEU A 85 -14.54 -5.08 14.41
C LEU A 85 -15.06 -4.79 15.82
N LYS A 86 -14.32 -4.00 16.61
CA LYS A 86 -14.73 -3.58 17.95
C LYS A 86 -15.77 -2.45 17.95
N ARG A 87 -15.74 -1.55 16.96
CA ARG A 87 -16.51 -0.28 16.98
C ARG A 87 -17.71 -0.26 16.06
N CYS A 88 -17.69 -1.01 14.97
CA CYS A 88 -18.83 -1.12 14.07
C CYS A 88 -19.96 -1.92 14.73
N LEU A 89 -21.19 -1.51 14.45
CA LEU A 89 -22.39 -2.16 14.92
C LEU A 89 -22.82 -3.25 13.92
N PRO A 90 -23.64 -4.24 14.33
CA PRO A 90 -24.12 -5.28 13.41
C PRO A 90 -24.80 -4.71 12.15
N GLU A 91 -25.52 -3.60 12.27
CA GLU A 91 -26.16 -2.91 11.14
C GLU A 91 -25.19 -2.26 10.14
N ASP A 92 -23.92 -2.08 10.50
CA ASP A 92 -22.90 -1.61 9.56
C ASP A 92 -22.47 -2.70 8.57
N ASP A 93 -22.68 -3.97 8.91
CA ASP A 93 -22.37 -5.17 8.08
C ASP A 93 -20.96 -5.17 7.46
N VAL A 94 -19.98 -4.59 8.17
CA VAL A 94 -18.62 -4.41 7.64
C VAL A 94 -17.75 -5.67 7.74
N ALA A 95 -18.09 -6.61 8.63
CA ALA A 95 -17.23 -7.74 8.97
C ALA A 95 -16.93 -8.64 7.77
N SER A 96 -17.93 -8.93 6.95
CA SER A 96 -17.76 -9.73 5.72
C SER A 96 -16.86 -9.03 4.69
N THR A 97 -16.94 -7.70 4.60
CA THR A 97 -16.06 -6.90 3.73
C THR A 97 -14.64 -6.91 4.24
N LEU A 98 -14.44 -6.80 5.55
CA LEU A 98 -13.11 -6.90 6.16
C LEU A 98 -12.50 -8.27 5.88
N ASP A 99 -13.24 -9.38 6.05
CA ASP A 99 -12.76 -10.73 5.73
C ASP A 99 -12.30 -10.86 4.28
N GLN A 100 -13.08 -10.34 3.34
CA GLN A 100 -12.72 -10.33 1.91
C GLN A 100 -11.44 -9.52 1.64
N LEU A 101 -11.26 -8.37 2.28
CA LEU A 101 -10.06 -7.55 2.12
C LEU A 101 -8.81 -8.27 2.63
N LYS A 102 -8.92 -8.95 3.78
CA LYS A 102 -7.83 -9.75 4.33
C LYS A 102 -7.44 -10.91 3.41
N ASP A 103 -8.42 -11.60 2.84
CA ASP A 103 -8.15 -12.66 1.85
C ASP A 103 -7.46 -12.08 0.60
N GLU A 104 -7.86 -10.89 0.14
CA GLU A 104 -7.19 -10.22 -0.98
C GLU A 104 -5.76 -9.77 -0.61
N HIS A 105 -5.49 -9.33 0.63
CA HIS A 105 -4.13 -9.06 1.11
C HIS A 105 -3.24 -10.30 1.05
N VAL A 106 -3.75 -11.47 1.45
CA VAL A 106 -3.02 -12.74 1.34
C VAL A 106 -2.71 -13.06 -0.12
N LEU A 107 -3.67 -12.88 -1.03
CA LEU A 107 -3.46 -13.11 -2.46
C LEU A 107 -2.41 -12.15 -3.04
N LEU A 108 -2.55 -10.83 -2.81
CA LEU A 108 -1.62 -9.81 -3.27
C LEU A 108 -0.19 -10.07 -2.74
N SER A 109 -0.07 -10.40 -1.46
CA SER A 109 1.21 -10.77 -0.83
C SER A 109 1.83 -12.01 -1.49
N GLY A 110 1.01 -12.99 -1.84
CA GLY A 110 1.44 -14.20 -2.55
C GLY A 110 1.97 -13.94 -3.97
N MET A 111 1.54 -12.86 -4.63
CA MET A 111 2.02 -12.47 -5.97
C MET A 111 3.40 -11.77 -5.93
N LEU A 112 3.76 -11.15 -4.79
CA LEU A 112 4.97 -10.31 -4.68
C LEU A 112 6.27 -11.02 -5.08
N PRO A 113 6.57 -12.27 -4.67
CA PRO A 113 7.83 -12.91 -5.05
C PRO A 113 8.00 -13.08 -6.56
N LEU A 114 6.91 -13.42 -7.27
CA LEU A 114 6.92 -13.59 -8.72
C LEU A 114 7.12 -12.25 -9.43
N LEU A 115 6.36 -11.22 -9.03
CA LEU A 115 6.48 -9.89 -9.62
C LEU A 115 7.86 -9.29 -9.42
N LYS A 116 8.46 -9.46 -8.24
CA LYS A 116 9.84 -9.00 -7.98
C LYS A 116 10.86 -9.71 -8.87
N SER A 117 10.69 -11.00 -9.12
CA SER A 117 11.52 -11.75 -10.07
C SER A 117 11.40 -11.18 -11.49
N HIS A 118 10.17 -10.91 -11.96
CA HIS A 118 9.93 -10.31 -13.27
C HIS A 118 10.57 -8.93 -13.39
N LEU A 119 10.35 -8.06 -12.40
CA LEU A 119 10.90 -6.70 -12.37
C LEU A 119 12.44 -6.71 -12.35
N ALA A 120 13.07 -7.62 -11.59
CA ALA A 120 14.51 -7.78 -11.58
C ALA A 120 15.03 -8.21 -12.97
N ASN A 121 14.39 -9.18 -13.63
CA ASN A 121 14.76 -9.63 -14.96
C ASN A 121 14.62 -8.54 -16.02
N ILE A 122 13.54 -7.75 -15.96
CA ILE A 122 13.30 -6.60 -16.84
C ILE A 122 14.40 -5.55 -16.64
N ARG A 123 14.71 -5.21 -15.39
CA ARG A 123 15.74 -4.22 -15.03
C ARG A 123 17.14 -4.65 -15.47
N ASP A 124 17.52 -5.88 -15.13
CA ASP A 124 18.88 -6.38 -15.30
C ASP A 124 19.15 -6.79 -16.76
N GLY A 125 18.12 -7.24 -17.47
CA GLY A 125 18.17 -7.55 -18.90
C GLY A 125 17.96 -6.35 -19.82
N GLU A 126 17.64 -5.17 -19.28
CA GLU A 126 17.32 -3.94 -20.02
C GLU A 126 16.35 -4.18 -21.19
N ARG A 127 15.29 -4.96 -20.93
CA ARG A 127 14.35 -5.44 -21.95
C ARG A 127 12.90 -5.23 -21.54
N ALA A 128 12.02 -5.07 -22.53
CA ALA A 128 10.57 -5.10 -22.31
C ALA A 128 10.12 -6.35 -21.55
N ALA A 129 8.99 -6.24 -20.85
CA ALA A 129 8.29 -7.39 -20.31
C ALA A 129 7.89 -8.35 -21.45
N THR A 130 8.04 -9.65 -21.21
CA THR A 130 7.40 -10.66 -22.07
C THR A 130 5.89 -10.65 -21.81
N GLU A 131 5.08 -11.19 -22.75
CA GLU A 131 3.62 -11.17 -22.58
C GLU A 131 3.15 -11.82 -21.25
N PRO A 132 3.70 -12.97 -20.81
CA PRO A 132 3.32 -13.53 -19.50
C PRO A 132 3.70 -12.63 -18.32
N GLU A 133 4.87 -11.99 -18.34
CA GLU A 133 5.27 -11.04 -17.29
C GLU A 133 4.38 -9.80 -17.29
N ALA A 134 3.99 -9.32 -18.47
CA ALA A 134 3.08 -8.19 -18.62
C ALA A 134 1.67 -8.53 -18.11
N ASP A 135 1.18 -9.75 -18.36
CA ASP A 135 -0.09 -10.25 -17.81
C ASP A 135 -0.06 -10.26 -16.27
N ASP A 136 0.98 -10.80 -15.66
CA ASP A 136 1.13 -10.85 -14.20
C ASP A 136 1.17 -9.44 -13.58
N LEU A 137 1.91 -8.51 -14.21
CA LEU A 137 1.98 -7.09 -13.78
C LEU A 137 0.61 -6.42 -13.84
N ARG A 138 -0.13 -6.61 -14.93
CA ARG A 138 -1.48 -6.06 -15.11
C ARG A 138 -2.47 -6.65 -14.10
N GLU A 139 -2.42 -7.97 -13.88
CA GLU A 139 -3.31 -8.62 -12.90
C GLU A 139 -3.11 -8.05 -11.50
N PHE A 140 -1.84 -7.89 -11.07
CA PHE A 140 -1.54 -7.31 -9.76
C PHE A 140 -2.05 -5.88 -9.64
N ALA A 141 -1.76 -5.03 -10.62
CA ALA A 141 -2.19 -3.62 -10.61
C ALA A 141 -3.73 -3.52 -10.57
N ASP A 142 -4.44 -4.38 -11.30
CA ASP A 142 -5.90 -4.40 -11.34
C ASP A 142 -6.55 -4.92 -10.06
N ARG A 143 -5.94 -5.90 -9.40
CA ARG A 143 -6.36 -6.37 -8.07
C ARG A 143 -6.16 -5.29 -7.03
N LEU A 144 -4.95 -4.74 -6.94
CA LEU A 144 -4.63 -3.71 -5.96
C LEU A 144 -5.52 -2.48 -6.12
N ARG A 145 -5.80 -2.04 -7.35
CA ARG A 145 -6.69 -0.89 -7.59
C ARG A 145 -8.14 -1.14 -7.14
N ARG A 146 -8.66 -2.36 -7.35
CA ARG A 146 -10.01 -2.75 -6.90
C ARG A 146 -10.06 -2.86 -5.39
N HIS A 147 -9.03 -3.43 -4.78
CA HIS A 147 -8.86 -3.51 -3.33
C HIS A 147 -8.93 -2.10 -2.71
N LEU A 148 -8.08 -1.18 -3.16
CA LEU A 148 -8.04 0.21 -2.68
C LEU A 148 -9.36 0.95 -2.89
N LEU A 149 -10.14 0.60 -3.93
CA LEU A 149 -11.48 1.19 -4.13
C LEU A 149 -12.42 0.81 -2.99
N VAL A 150 -12.45 -0.46 -2.60
CA VAL A 150 -13.30 -0.96 -1.50
C VAL A 150 -12.92 -0.27 -0.20
N GLU A 151 -11.62 -0.19 0.10
CA GLU A 151 -11.17 0.44 1.35
C GLU A 151 -11.50 1.92 1.41
N ASN A 152 -11.23 2.67 0.33
CA ASN A 152 -11.52 4.10 0.29
C ASN A 152 -13.02 4.41 0.28
N ALA A 153 -13.85 3.57 -0.36
CA ALA A 153 -15.28 3.83 -0.52
C ALA A 153 -16.13 3.27 0.63
N ILE A 154 -15.63 2.28 1.36
CA ILE A 154 -16.40 1.56 2.39
C ILE A 154 -15.69 1.65 3.73
N ILE A 155 -14.46 1.13 3.83
CA ILE A 155 -13.77 0.95 5.11
C ILE A 155 -13.39 2.27 5.78
N LEU A 156 -12.72 3.17 5.06
CA LEU A 156 -12.29 4.46 5.62
C LEU A 156 -13.48 5.34 6.05
N PRO A 157 -14.61 5.41 5.31
CA PRO A 157 -15.82 6.06 5.80
C PRO A 157 -16.34 5.49 7.12
N PHE A 158 -16.42 4.16 7.27
CA PHE A 158 -16.82 3.55 8.55
C PHE A 158 -15.84 3.88 9.66
N ALA A 159 -14.53 3.83 9.38
CA ALA A 159 -13.50 4.19 10.35
C ALA A 159 -13.68 5.62 10.87
N ARG A 160 -13.95 6.59 9.97
CA ARG A 160 -14.18 7.99 10.35
C ARG A 160 -15.42 8.20 11.21
N VAL A 161 -16.46 7.39 11.01
CA VAL A 161 -17.72 7.50 11.76
C VAL A 161 -17.66 6.75 13.10
N ARG A 162 -16.99 5.60 13.14
CA ARG A 162 -17.06 4.66 14.28
C ARG A 162 -15.88 4.73 15.23
N LEU A 163 -14.69 5.11 14.78
CA LEU A 163 -13.52 5.17 15.64
C LEU A 163 -13.59 6.37 16.59
N THR A 164 -13.28 6.12 17.85
CA THR A 164 -13.16 7.16 18.87
C THR A 164 -11.80 7.84 18.81
N SER A 165 -11.64 9.01 19.44
CA SER A 165 -10.35 9.69 19.52
C SER A 165 -9.26 8.81 20.13
N ASP A 166 -9.60 7.96 21.11
CA ASP A 166 -8.65 7.03 21.72
C ASP A 166 -8.20 5.94 20.73
N ASP A 167 -9.12 5.42 19.90
CA ASP A 167 -8.78 4.45 18.86
C ASP A 167 -7.86 5.07 17.80
N ILE A 168 -8.10 6.33 17.43
CA ILE A 168 -7.24 7.07 16.49
C ILE A 168 -5.83 7.24 17.07
N VAL A 169 -5.70 7.58 18.36
CA VAL A 169 -4.39 7.67 19.02
C VAL A 169 -3.71 6.29 19.08
N GLN A 170 -4.46 5.23 19.36
CA GLN A 170 -3.94 3.86 19.38
C GLN A 170 -3.39 3.47 18.00
N LEU A 171 -4.18 3.65 16.94
CA LEU A 171 -3.80 3.34 15.56
C LEU A 171 -2.53 4.10 15.17
N ARG A 172 -2.50 5.42 15.37
CA ARG A 172 -1.33 6.26 15.10
C ARG A 172 -0.07 5.74 15.80
N ASN A 173 -0.17 5.42 17.08
CA ASN A 173 0.99 4.98 17.86
C ASN A 173 1.53 3.63 17.37
N ALA A 174 0.65 2.71 16.95
CA ALA A 174 1.04 1.43 16.35
C ALA A 174 1.77 1.65 15.01
N MET A 175 1.18 2.44 14.11
CA MET A 175 1.74 2.78 12.81
C MET A 175 3.11 3.47 12.90
N ILE A 176 3.29 4.40 13.85
CA ILE A 176 4.58 5.06 14.11
C ILE A 176 5.61 4.06 14.62
N ARG A 177 5.23 3.20 15.58
CA ARG A 177 6.14 2.19 16.13
C ARG A 177 6.65 1.27 15.04
N ARG A 178 5.75 0.77 14.19
CA ARG A 178 6.08 -0.12 13.07
C ARG A 178 7.11 0.51 12.13
N ARG A 179 6.95 1.80 11.80
CA ARG A 179 7.92 2.54 10.97
C ARG A 179 9.27 2.77 11.66
N ILE A 180 9.28 3.01 12.97
CA ILE A 180 10.53 3.12 13.73
C ILE A 180 11.30 1.78 13.71
N GLU A 181 10.58 0.66 13.89
CA GLU A 181 11.15 -0.68 13.85
C GLU A 181 11.70 -1.02 12.46
N ASP A 182 10.94 -0.72 11.40
CA ASP A 182 11.37 -0.90 10.01
C ASP A 182 12.62 -0.09 9.66
N MET A 183 12.73 1.16 10.14
CA MET A 183 13.92 1.99 9.95
C MET A 183 15.17 1.44 10.66
N GLN A 184 15.00 0.57 11.66
CA GLN A 184 16.08 -0.04 12.44
C GLN A 184 16.49 -1.43 11.94
N ALA A 185 15.66 -2.07 11.12
CA ALA A 185 15.99 -3.28 10.39
C ALA A 185 16.98 -2.99 9.24
#